data_AF-A0AAW0C1Z6-F1
#
_entry.id   AF-A0AAW0C1Z6-F1
#
_cell.length_a   1.000
_cell.length_b   1.000
_cell.length_c   1.000
_cell.angle_alpha   90.00
_cell.angle_beta   90.00
_cell.angle_gamma   90.00
#
_symmetry.space_group_name_H-M   'P 1'
#
loop_
_entity.id
_entity.type
_entity.pdbx_description
1 polymer ?
#
loop_
_entity_poly.entity_id
_entity_poly.type
_entity_poly.pdbx_seq_one_letter_code
_entity_poly.pdbx_strand_id
1 'polypeptide(L)'
;MHFSVLLTSLFAAFAAAVPNVPRVISSNHGALTAPLTGTLVAPGETFSFAYQDSNWCEGGYTPITVWLLDYAPTTANLNATGQFTDATYYFGPFLIGNFGLPPIGPNPVPPSTLTMPDLSSRAAGSELYVAVVETANNCPPGNQPLQYGLTSAKVITA
;
A
#
# COMPACT_ATOMS: atom_id res chain seq x y z
N MET A 1 53.78 44.31 3.90
CA MET A 1 53.61 42.83 3.93
C MET A 1 52.29 42.54 4.62
N HIS A 2 51.23 42.23 3.87
CA HIS A 2 49.93 41.87 4.43
C HIS A 2 49.64 40.41 4.06
N PHE A 3 49.60 39.54 5.06
CA PHE A 3 49.26 38.13 4.94
C PHE A 3 47.73 37.98 5.05
N SER A 4 47.06 37.63 3.95
CA SER A 4 45.66 37.19 3.98
C SER A 4 45.61 35.68 4.20
N VAL A 5 45.05 35.26 5.34
CA VAL A 5 44.77 33.85 5.64
C VAL A 5 43.35 33.55 5.18
N LEU A 6 43.22 32.69 4.16
CA LEU A 6 41.96 32.13 3.68
C LEU A 6 41.58 30.93 4.57
N LEU A 7 40.51 31.08 5.35
CA LEU A 7 39.97 30.04 6.22
C LEU A 7 38.92 29.21 5.44
N THR A 8 39.34 28.06 4.90
CA THR A 8 38.45 27.09 4.24
C THR A 8 37.62 26.37 5.30
N SER A 9 36.32 26.67 5.34
CA SER A 9 35.36 25.99 6.21
C SER A 9 34.91 24.67 5.57
N LEU A 10 35.30 23.52 6.14
CA LEU A 10 34.73 22.22 5.79
C LEU A 10 33.34 22.09 6.44
N PHE A 11 32.28 22.07 5.63
CA PHE A 11 30.98 21.59 6.07
C PHE A 11 30.96 20.06 6.01
N ALA A 12 31.07 19.41 7.16
CA ALA A 12 30.77 17.98 7.29
C ALA A 12 29.25 17.78 7.22
N ALA A 13 28.76 17.15 6.15
CA ALA A 13 27.37 16.75 6.04
C ALA A 13 27.10 15.56 6.96
N PHE A 14 26.31 15.77 8.02
CA PHE A 14 25.77 14.69 8.84
C PHE A 14 24.63 14.02 8.05
N ALA A 15 24.89 12.86 7.47
CA ALA A 15 23.83 11.99 6.98
C ALA A 15 23.06 11.47 8.20
N ALA A 16 21.85 11.97 8.43
CA ALA A 16 20.97 11.44 9.45
C ALA A 16 20.59 10.00 9.08
N ALA A 17 21.06 9.02 9.86
CA ALA A 17 20.63 7.65 9.73
C ALA A 17 19.15 7.55 10.14
N VAL A 18 18.28 7.19 9.20
CA VAL A 18 16.86 6.95 9.50
C VAL A 18 16.75 5.73 10.41
N PRO A 19 16.05 5.80 11.56
CA PRO A 19 15.89 4.65 12.45
C PRO A 19 15.28 3.47 11.71
N ASN A 20 15.89 2.30 11.81
CA ASN A 20 15.40 1.07 11.20
C ASN A 20 14.31 0.48 12.11
N VAL A 21 13.06 0.88 11.93
CA VAL A 21 11.93 0.31 12.67
C VAL A 21 11.77 -1.16 12.24
N PRO A 22 11.83 -2.14 13.15
CA PRO A 22 11.61 -3.54 12.79
C PRO A 22 10.24 -3.70 12.15
N ARG A 23 10.18 -4.36 11.00
CA ARG A 23 8.96 -4.66 10.26
C ARG A 23 8.84 -6.15 10.00
N VAL A 24 7.61 -6.65 9.97
CA VAL A 24 7.34 -8.08 9.74
C VAL A 24 6.30 -8.23 8.64
N ILE A 25 6.50 -9.21 7.77
CA ILE A 25 5.49 -9.65 6.82
C ILE A 25 4.59 -10.64 7.55
N SER A 26 3.31 -10.32 7.65
CA SER A 26 2.31 -11.20 8.24
C SER A 26 1.69 -12.08 7.17
N SER A 27 1.63 -13.39 7.41
CA SER A 27 0.79 -14.31 6.63
C SER A 27 -0.69 -14.22 7.03
N ASN A 28 -0.98 -13.61 8.18
CA ASN A 28 -2.35 -13.34 8.63
C ASN A 28 -2.73 -11.96 8.09
N HIS A 29 -3.60 -11.94 7.09
CA HIS A 29 -4.15 -10.72 6.50
C HIS A 29 -5.55 -10.92 5.94
N GLY A 30 -6.26 -9.83 5.65
CA GLY A 30 -7.54 -9.90 4.97
C GLY A 30 -7.45 -10.40 3.53
N ALA A 31 -8.61 -10.55 2.90
CA ALA A 31 -8.74 -11.07 1.54
C ALA A 31 -9.56 -10.13 0.65
N LEU A 32 -9.17 -10.04 -0.62
CA LEU A 32 -10.02 -9.48 -1.65
C LEU A 32 -11.17 -10.44 -1.94
N THR A 33 -12.40 -9.92 -1.87
CA THR A 33 -13.62 -10.63 -2.31
C THR A 33 -14.14 -10.07 -3.62
N ALA A 34 -13.72 -8.86 -4.01
CA ALA A 34 -13.84 -8.33 -5.36
C ALA A 34 -12.66 -7.39 -5.68
N PRO A 35 -12.15 -7.36 -6.93
CA PRO A 35 -12.60 -8.15 -8.07
C PRO A 35 -12.22 -9.63 -7.94
N LEU A 36 -12.95 -10.50 -8.63
CA LEU A 36 -12.55 -11.90 -8.75
C LEU A 36 -11.36 -12.01 -9.71
N THR A 37 -10.46 -12.95 -9.45
CA THR A 37 -9.33 -13.24 -10.34
C THR A 37 -9.81 -13.52 -11.77
N GLY A 38 -9.28 -12.79 -12.75
CA GLY A 38 -9.65 -12.89 -14.16
C GLY A 38 -10.77 -11.96 -14.60
N THR A 39 -11.26 -11.06 -13.74
CA THR A 39 -12.26 -10.05 -14.12
C THR A 39 -11.74 -9.19 -15.27
N LEU A 40 -12.53 -9.07 -16.35
CA LEU A 40 -12.27 -8.17 -17.46
C LEU A 40 -12.71 -6.75 -17.08
N VAL A 41 -11.84 -5.77 -17.30
CA VAL A 41 -12.12 -4.36 -17.02
C VAL A 41 -11.50 -3.48 -18.10
N ALA A 42 -12.30 -2.66 -18.76
CA ALA A 42 -11.82 -1.70 -19.75
C ALA A 42 -11.16 -0.47 -19.09
N PRO A 43 -10.24 0.23 -19.77
CA PRO A 43 -9.75 1.53 -19.31
C PRO A 43 -10.89 2.52 -19.02
N GLY A 44 -10.85 3.18 -17.86
CA GLY A 44 -11.90 4.09 -17.41
C GLY A 44 -13.17 3.42 -16.88
N GLU A 45 -13.29 2.10 -16.96
CA GLU A 45 -14.45 1.37 -16.45
C GLU A 45 -14.41 1.25 -14.92
N THR A 46 -15.58 1.36 -14.29
CA THR A 46 -15.73 1.05 -12.86
C THR A 46 -15.87 -0.44 -12.63
N PHE A 47 -15.12 -0.99 -11.67
CA PHE A 47 -15.22 -2.39 -11.25
C PHE A 47 -15.50 -2.49 -9.75
N SER A 48 -16.07 -3.61 -9.33
CA SER A 48 -16.38 -3.89 -7.92
C SER A 48 -15.09 -4.05 -7.11
N PHE A 49 -15.04 -3.40 -5.94
CA PHE A 49 -13.96 -3.54 -4.98
C PHE A 49 -14.52 -3.90 -3.62
N ALA A 50 -14.00 -4.97 -3.04
CA ALA A 50 -14.36 -5.39 -1.70
C ALA A 50 -13.16 -6.09 -1.05
N TYR A 51 -12.76 -5.57 0.11
CA TYR A 51 -11.73 -6.15 0.95
C TYR A 51 -12.36 -6.53 2.29
N GLN A 52 -12.15 -7.78 2.71
CA GLN A 52 -12.55 -8.28 4.00
C GLN A 52 -11.30 -8.41 4.86
N ASP A 53 -11.15 -7.53 5.85
CA ASP A 53 -10.09 -7.65 6.84
C ASP A 53 -10.27 -8.94 7.66
N SER A 54 -9.17 -9.52 8.14
CA SER A 54 -9.23 -10.69 9.02
C SER A 54 -9.21 -10.33 10.50
N ASN A 55 -9.11 -9.03 10.81
CA ASN A 55 -8.99 -8.49 12.16
C ASN A 55 -7.91 -9.18 13.03
N TRP A 56 -6.85 -9.74 12.43
CA TRP A 56 -5.85 -10.53 13.16
C TRP A 56 -5.08 -9.72 14.21
N CYS A 57 -4.95 -8.42 13.96
CA CYS A 57 -4.25 -7.49 14.82
C CYS A 57 -5.16 -7.00 15.96
N GLU A 58 -6.46 -7.31 15.93
CA GLU A 58 -7.47 -6.87 16.90
C GLU A 58 -7.48 -5.36 17.16
N GLY A 59 -6.98 -4.57 16.21
CA GLY A 59 -6.99 -3.11 16.27
C GLY A 59 -8.41 -2.59 16.04
N GLY A 60 -8.76 -1.46 16.67
CA GLY A 60 -10.05 -0.82 16.39
C GLY A 60 -10.19 -0.34 14.94
N TYR A 61 -9.07 -0.14 14.25
CA TYR A 61 -9.05 0.26 12.85
C TYR A 61 -7.97 -0.49 12.09
N THR A 62 -8.28 -0.80 10.84
CA THR A 62 -7.41 -1.49 9.88
C THR A 62 -7.10 -0.54 8.72
N PRO A 63 -5.91 0.09 8.71
CA PRO A 63 -5.42 0.86 7.56
C PRO A 63 -5.07 -0.07 6.40
N ILE A 64 -5.56 0.27 5.21
CA ILE A 64 -5.17 -0.39 3.96
C ILE A 64 -4.71 0.62 2.92
N THR A 65 -3.91 0.17 1.97
CA THR A 65 -3.61 0.91 0.73
C THR A 65 -3.93 0.03 -0.46
N VAL A 66 -4.49 0.61 -1.52
CA VAL A 66 -4.92 -0.12 -2.70
C VAL A 66 -4.17 0.37 -3.94
N TRP A 67 -3.66 -0.58 -4.71
CA TRP A 67 -2.74 -0.35 -5.81
C TRP A 67 -3.17 -1.12 -7.04
N LEU A 68 -2.76 -0.65 -8.22
CA LEU A 68 -2.78 -1.40 -9.46
C LEU A 68 -1.34 -1.64 -9.90
N LEU A 69 -1.01 -2.89 -10.21
CA LEU A 69 0.31 -3.33 -10.62
C LEU A 69 0.20 -4.08 -11.94
N ASP A 70 1.29 -4.13 -12.70
CA ASP A 70 1.41 -4.90 -13.95
C ASP A 70 2.24 -6.17 -13.82
N TYR A 71 2.49 -6.57 -12.57
CA TYR A 71 3.13 -7.81 -12.19
C TYR A 71 2.39 -8.42 -11.00
N ALA A 72 2.48 -9.74 -10.85
CA ALA A 72 1.95 -10.43 -9.67
C ALA A 72 2.77 -10.05 -8.44
N PRO A 73 2.22 -9.32 -7.47
CA PRO A 73 3.02 -8.80 -6.37
C PRO A 73 3.38 -9.87 -5.35
N THR A 74 4.58 -9.72 -4.80
CA THR A 74 5.03 -10.44 -3.61
C THR A 74 5.41 -9.43 -2.53
N THR A 75 5.56 -9.90 -1.30
CA THR A 75 5.96 -9.04 -0.18
C THR A 75 7.38 -8.49 -0.32
N ALA A 76 8.22 -9.11 -1.18
CA ALA A 76 9.53 -8.60 -1.54
C ALA A 76 9.48 -7.31 -2.39
N ASN A 77 8.33 -7.02 -3.02
CA ASN A 77 8.12 -5.80 -3.78
C ASN A 77 7.79 -4.58 -2.89
N LEU A 78 7.51 -4.80 -1.60
CA LEU A 78 7.19 -3.72 -0.67
C LEU A 78 8.46 -3.06 -0.12
N ASN A 79 8.47 -1.73 -0.12
CA ASN A 79 9.54 -0.96 0.52
C ASN A 79 9.40 -0.98 2.06
N ALA A 80 10.25 -0.19 2.74
CA ALA A 80 10.25 -0.12 4.20
C ALA A 80 8.93 0.38 4.82
N THR A 81 8.14 1.15 4.07
CA THR A 81 6.87 1.76 4.48
C THR A 81 5.65 0.98 4.00
N GLY A 82 5.83 -0.25 3.47
CA GLY A 82 4.73 -1.09 2.99
C GLY A 82 4.12 -0.58 1.68
N GLN A 83 4.89 0.18 0.90
CA GLN A 83 4.44 0.75 -0.37
C GLN A 83 5.17 0.10 -1.55
N PHE A 84 4.50 0.09 -2.71
CA PHE A 84 5.11 -0.25 -3.99
C PHE A 84 5.77 1.00 -4.59
N THR A 85 6.98 0.87 -5.12
CA THR A 85 7.71 2.00 -5.75
C THR A 85 7.45 2.12 -7.25
N ASP A 86 6.95 1.06 -7.87
CA ASP A 86 6.77 0.86 -9.31
C ASP A 86 5.32 0.53 -9.66
N ALA A 87 4.36 1.03 -8.87
CA ALA A 87 2.95 0.79 -9.13
C ALA A 87 2.46 1.48 -10.41
N THR A 88 1.59 0.79 -11.16
CA THR A 88 0.89 1.38 -12.31
C THR A 88 -0.08 2.46 -11.86
N TYR A 89 -0.76 2.26 -10.73
CA TYR A 89 -1.67 3.26 -10.16
C TYR A 89 -1.80 3.10 -8.64
N TYR A 90 -2.04 4.22 -7.95
CA TYR A 90 -2.36 4.24 -6.52
C TYR A 90 -3.77 4.77 -6.33
N PHE A 91 -4.68 3.90 -5.86
CA PHE A 91 -6.07 4.28 -5.63
C PHE A 91 -6.23 5.11 -4.36
N GLY A 92 -5.38 4.87 -3.37
CA GLY A 92 -5.38 5.65 -2.14
C GLY A 92 -5.26 4.81 -0.87
N PRO A 93 -5.14 5.51 0.26
CA PRO A 93 -5.27 4.92 1.57
C PRO A 93 -6.75 4.84 1.95
N PHE A 94 -7.12 3.77 2.63
CA PHE A 94 -8.45 3.62 3.22
C PHE A 94 -8.32 3.15 4.66
N LEU A 95 -9.39 3.35 5.43
CA LEU A 95 -9.47 2.94 6.82
C LEU A 95 -10.74 2.14 7.05
N ILE A 96 -10.57 0.90 7.50
CA ILE A 96 -11.67 0.02 7.90
C ILE A 96 -11.86 0.17 9.41
N GLY A 97 -13.08 0.45 9.84
CA GLY A 97 -13.46 0.43 11.25
C GLY A 97 -13.86 -0.97 11.67
N ASN A 98 -13.11 -1.54 12.62
CA ASN A 98 -13.42 -2.86 13.16
C ASN A 98 -14.48 -2.73 14.26
N PHE A 99 -15.16 -3.83 14.59
CA PHE A 99 -16.14 -3.88 15.69
C PHE A 99 -17.30 -2.86 15.57
N GLY A 100 -17.65 -2.46 14.35
CA GLY A 100 -18.71 -1.47 14.09
C GLY A 100 -18.32 -0.03 14.46
N LEU A 101 -17.03 0.25 14.63
CA LEU A 101 -16.55 1.59 14.91
C LEU A 101 -16.80 2.53 13.72
N PRO A 102 -17.16 3.80 13.97
CA PRO A 102 -17.40 4.77 12.91
C PRO A 102 -16.07 5.16 12.23
N PRO A 103 -16.11 5.67 10.98
CA PRO A 103 -14.91 6.17 10.32
C PRO A 103 -14.23 7.29 11.12
N ILE A 104 -12.89 7.30 11.15
CA ILE A 104 -12.10 8.35 11.81
C ILE A 104 -10.99 8.88 10.91
N GLY A 105 -10.58 10.11 11.19
CA GLY A 105 -9.41 10.71 10.57
C GLY A 105 -9.60 11.07 9.09
N PRO A 106 -8.51 11.33 8.37
CA PRO A 106 -8.56 11.83 6.99
C PRO A 106 -8.76 10.73 5.93
N ASN A 107 -8.54 9.46 6.28
CA ASN A 107 -8.63 8.35 5.34
C ASN A 107 -10.10 7.90 5.20
N PRO A 108 -10.64 7.81 3.97
CA PRO A 108 -12.01 7.37 3.76
C PRO A 108 -12.18 5.88 4.02
N VAL A 109 -13.43 5.46 4.22
CA VAL A 109 -13.81 4.03 4.16
C VAL A 109 -13.53 3.52 2.73
N PRO A 110 -13.08 2.26 2.56
CA PRO A 110 -12.88 1.73 1.22
C PRO A 110 -14.18 1.78 0.40
N PRO A 111 -14.15 2.29 -0.85
CA PRO A 111 -15.33 2.38 -1.69
C PRO A 111 -15.77 0.98 -2.14
N SER A 112 -17.04 0.81 -2.53
CA SER A 112 -17.52 -0.46 -3.11
C SER A 112 -17.09 -0.67 -4.57
N THR A 113 -16.52 0.37 -5.19
CA THR A 113 -16.08 0.37 -6.59
C THR A 113 -14.82 1.19 -6.76
N LEU A 114 -13.98 0.80 -7.71
CA LEU A 114 -12.83 1.56 -8.18
C LEU A 114 -12.95 1.79 -9.68
N THR A 115 -12.27 2.81 -10.20
CA THR A 115 -12.24 3.10 -11.64
C THR A 115 -10.88 2.71 -12.21
N MET A 116 -10.86 1.84 -13.21
CA MET A 116 -9.62 1.52 -13.92
C MET A 116 -9.01 2.81 -14.50
N PRO A 117 -7.74 3.14 -14.23
CA PRO A 117 -7.09 4.28 -14.85
C PRO A 117 -7.10 4.16 -16.38
N ASP A 118 -6.85 5.27 -17.07
CA ASP A 118 -6.62 5.21 -18.52
C ASP A 118 -5.31 4.46 -18.79
N LEU A 119 -5.47 3.26 -19.38
CA LEU A 119 -4.40 2.37 -19.79
C LEU A 119 -4.42 2.16 -21.31
N SER A 120 -4.85 3.17 -22.06
CA SER A 120 -4.95 3.12 -23.54
C SER A 120 -3.65 2.72 -24.27
N SER A 121 -2.49 2.79 -23.62
CA SER A 121 -1.22 2.30 -24.14
C SER A 121 -1.00 0.79 -23.95
N ARG A 122 -1.80 0.11 -23.14
CA ARG A 122 -1.73 -1.34 -22.91
C ARG A 122 -2.63 -2.08 -23.89
N ALA A 123 -2.16 -3.23 -24.35
CA ALA A 123 -2.95 -4.11 -25.19
C ALA A 123 -4.12 -4.71 -24.39
N ALA A 124 -5.26 -4.95 -25.05
CA ALA A 124 -6.32 -5.81 -24.51
C ALA A 124 -5.75 -7.20 -24.17
N GLY A 125 -6.26 -7.81 -23.11
CA GLY A 125 -5.77 -9.08 -22.58
C GLY A 125 -4.53 -8.98 -21.67
N SER A 126 -4.05 -7.77 -21.37
CA SER A 126 -2.93 -7.56 -20.44
C SER A 126 -3.36 -7.93 -19.02
N GLU A 127 -2.49 -8.64 -18.30
CA GLU A 127 -2.71 -8.94 -16.89
C GLU A 127 -2.29 -7.76 -16.01
N LEU A 128 -3.18 -7.39 -15.10
CA LEU A 128 -2.93 -6.41 -14.04
C LEU A 128 -3.37 -7.00 -12.70
N TYR A 129 -2.90 -6.41 -11.62
CA TYR A 129 -3.14 -6.91 -10.27
C TYR A 129 -3.65 -5.78 -9.39
N VAL A 130 -4.88 -5.91 -8.89
CA VAL A 130 -5.37 -5.06 -7.80
C VAL A 130 -4.78 -5.61 -6.52
N ALA A 131 -3.89 -4.85 -5.89
CA ALA A 131 -3.18 -5.24 -4.69
C ALA A 131 -3.64 -4.43 -3.49
N VAL A 132 -3.81 -5.09 -2.35
CA VAL A 132 -4.12 -4.45 -1.07
C VAL A 132 -2.99 -4.75 -0.09
N VAL A 133 -2.41 -3.69 0.47
CA VAL A 133 -1.50 -3.79 1.60
C VAL A 133 -2.24 -3.37 2.85
N GLU A 134 -2.41 -4.30 3.78
CA GLU A 134 -2.94 -4.03 5.11
C GLU A 134 -1.80 -3.73 6.07
N THR A 135 -1.95 -2.68 6.89
CA THR A 135 -0.94 -2.23 7.85
C THR A 135 -1.45 -2.44 9.27
N ALA A 136 -0.70 -3.21 10.05
CA ALA A 136 -1.00 -3.53 11.44
C ALA A 136 0.07 -2.93 12.34
N ASN A 137 -0.30 -1.90 13.11
CA ASN A 137 0.64 -1.06 13.87
C ASN A 137 0.37 -0.98 15.38
N ASN A 138 -0.65 -1.68 15.88
CA ASN A 138 -1.05 -1.63 17.28
C ASN A 138 -1.59 -2.98 17.79
N CYS A 139 -0.97 -4.09 17.35
CA CYS A 139 -1.47 -5.42 17.69
C CYS A 139 -1.18 -5.77 19.16
N PRO A 140 -2.13 -6.41 19.87
CA PRO A 140 -1.86 -7.03 21.17
C PRO A 140 -0.88 -8.22 21.06
N PRO A 141 -0.03 -8.45 22.07
CA PRO A 141 0.32 -7.51 23.14
C PRO A 141 1.13 -6.35 22.56
N GLY A 142 0.85 -5.10 22.98
CA GLY A 142 1.49 -3.90 22.41
C GLY A 142 3.02 -3.95 22.33
N ASN A 143 3.62 -3.03 21.59
CA ASN A 143 5.03 -3.04 21.16
C ASN A 143 5.37 -4.11 20.11
N GLN A 144 4.36 -4.61 19.37
CA GLN A 144 4.65 -5.38 18.17
C GLN A 144 5.30 -4.47 17.12
N PRO A 145 6.26 -5.01 16.32
CA PRO A 145 6.75 -4.31 15.16
C PRO A 145 5.61 -4.00 14.18
N LEU A 146 5.83 -3.01 13.31
CA LEU A 146 4.89 -2.72 12.23
C LEU A 146 4.78 -3.93 11.30
N GLN A 147 3.55 -4.39 11.05
CA GLN A 147 3.31 -5.57 10.22
C GLN A 147 2.57 -5.20 8.95
N TYR A 148 2.94 -5.87 7.85
CA TYR A 148 2.26 -5.72 6.56
C TYR A 148 1.69 -7.05 6.09
N GLY A 149 0.43 -7.02 5.69
CA GLY A 149 -0.24 -8.09 4.97
C GLY A 149 -0.41 -7.69 3.50
N LEU A 150 -0.27 -8.64 2.57
CA LEU A 150 -0.43 -8.40 1.14
C LEU A 150 -1.36 -9.43 0.53
N THR A 151 -2.39 -8.96 -0.15
CA THR A 151 -3.21 -9.79 -1.05
C THR A 151 -3.36 -9.12 -2.41
N SER A 152 -3.67 -9.90 -3.43
CA SER A 152 -3.95 -9.36 -4.76
C SER A 152 -4.94 -10.22 -5.53
N ALA A 153 -5.65 -9.58 -6.46
CA ALA A 153 -6.52 -10.25 -7.43
C ALA A 153 -6.11 -9.82 -8.84
N LYS A 154 -6.01 -10.80 -9.75
CA LYS A 154 -5.72 -10.53 -11.16
C LYS A 154 -6.94 -9.95 -11.85
N VAL A 155 -6.76 -8.91 -12.64
CA VAL A 155 -7.73 -8.38 -13.60
C VAL A 155 -7.11 -8.40 -14.98
N ILE A 156 -7.95 -8.44 -16.01
CA ILE A 156 -7.53 -8.51 -17.41
C ILE A 156 -8.07 -7.25 -18.10
N THR A 157 -7.22 -6.54 -18.84
CA THR A 157 -7.69 -5.40 -19.64
C THR A 157 -8.63 -5.90 -20.74
N ALA A 158 -9.83 -5.33 -20.81
CA ALA A 158 -10.82 -5.66 -21.85
C ALA A 158 -10.41 -5.12 -23.22
#